data_AF-H3GYT2-F1
#
_entry.id   AF-H3GYT2-F1
#
_cell.length_a   1.000
_cell.length_b   1.000
_cell.length_c   1.000
_cell.angle_alpha   90.00
_cell.angle_beta   90.00
_cell.angle_gamma   90.00
#
_symmetry.space_group_name_H-M   'P 1'
#
loop_
_entity.id
_entity.type
_entity.pdbx_description
1 polymer ?
#
loop_
_entity_poly.entity_id
_entity_poly.type
_entity_poly.pdbx_seq_one_letter_code
_entity_poly.pdbx_strand_id
1 'polypeptide(L)'
;MASTIASFANFLKQSKAHAVDNREVLIAGVLYKKPERNSLLWKKRYCVIYAGELQIVYFLSLEDFEKRAIRGKIPFSSVHAWDGKPHGFQFYTPSDNCFRVYTDNAEDQQKWIDAMQQSIDQAPDRKDGAKVEYTRPVAASPSSSPKAASFRSKRSDSWREEDPDVLSMAVELEDLRSEVTTLKAEVASYEQAEKRYGAEVSVAKTRRGSVLDDGTELNIEPREMERMRAIFNLFDVQGNGFISEDDLLDLHAKLGEPISNEDAREAISYMHSKSTTGQIDFNSFMKWWNDDHAADNQTEAMRRYQAKFKFLKARIANPEVGNIETEAVGAFPSFEFRVNFYHAGPNGERQQISPWHDIPLYNPDGTVNFICEIPKWTRKKMEIATGEPFNPIKQDTKNGKLREYGWGEMMFNYGAMPQTWEDPSHVTEGTGCVGDNDPIDVVEIGTKQWRTGSIVQVKILGVLALIDDNETDWKVICINVEDHYAPLINDVADIEAHMPGCITAIHDWLRDYKLPQVNKYGYEDKCMGRDFAEATVAETHEFWKLLIEQRGGQATV
;
A
#
# COMPACT_ATOMS: atom_id res chain seq x y z
N MET A 1 -14.14 -18.67 9.19
CA MET A 1 -15.02 -18.18 8.09
C MET A 1 -16.52 -18.42 8.32
N ALA A 2 -16.97 -19.42 9.09
CA ALA A 2 -18.40 -19.71 9.24
C ALA A 2 -19.21 -18.70 10.11
N SER A 3 -18.59 -17.93 11.02
CA SER A 3 -19.35 -17.07 11.96
C SER A 3 -19.70 -15.67 11.41
N THR A 4 -18.83 -15.06 10.59
CA THR A 4 -19.07 -13.71 10.01
C THR A 4 -20.07 -13.73 8.86
N ILE A 5 -20.05 -14.78 8.04
CA ILE A 5 -21.06 -14.99 7.01
C ILE A 5 -22.41 -15.30 7.67
N ALA A 6 -22.42 -16.08 8.75
CA ALA A 6 -23.63 -16.34 9.54
C ALA A 6 -24.18 -15.07 10.18
N SER A 7 -23.34 -14.18 10.73
CA SER A 7 -23.78 -12.93 11.34
C SER A 7 -24.37 -11.95 10.32
N PHE A 8 -23.79 -11.84 9.13
CA PHE A 8 -24.33 -11.00 8.04
C PHE A 8 -25.60 -11.58 7.42
N ALA A 9 -25.64 -12.90 7.15
CA ALA A 9 -26.85 -13.56 6.69
C ALA A 9 -27.98 -13.43 7.73
N ASN A 10 -27.64 -13.48 9.03
CA ASN A 10 -28.58 -13.21 10.11
C ASN A 10 -29.02 -11.75 10.14
N PHE A 11 -28.14 -10.77 9.92
CA PHE A 11 -28.52 -9.35 9.77
C PHE A 11 -29.52 -9.15 8.64
N LEU A 12 -29.24 -9.68 7.45
CA LEU A 12 -30.13 -9.58 6.29
C LEU A 12 -31.45 -10.32 6.52
N LYS A 13 -31.41 -11.47 7.21
CA LYS A 13 -32.61 -12.23 7.55
C LYS A 13 -33.46 -11.54 8.61
N GLN A 14 -32.85 -10.97 9.65
CA GLN A 14 -33.53 -10.24 10.72
C GLN A 14 -34.10 -8.90 10.21
N SER A 15 -33.35 -8.16 9.40
CA SER A 15 -33.85 -6.92 8.79
C SER A 15 -35.01 -7.16 7.82
N LYS A 16 -35.03 -8.30 7.10
CA LYS A 16 -36.18 -8.72 6.28
C LYS A 16 -37.34 -9.32 7.08
N ALA A 17 -37.07 -9.98 8.21
CA ALA A 17 -38.09 -10.65 9.04
C ALA A 17 -38.78 -9.70 10.04
N HIS A 18 -38.12 -8.61 10.44
CA HIS A 18 -38.67 -7.61 11.34
C HIS A 18 -38.96 -6.32 10.57
N ALA A 19 -40.25 -6.05 10.34
CA ALA A 19 -40.76 -4.69 10.17
C ALA A 19 -40.53 -3.94 11.50
N VAL A 20 -39.37 -3.29 11.63
CA VAL A 20 -39.00 -2.51 12.81
C VAL A 20 -40.01 -1.36 12.94
N ASP A 21 -40.67 -1.23 14.10
CA ASP A 21 -41.67 -0.17 14.39
C ASP A 21 -42.89 -0.10 13.45
N ASN A 22 -43.40 -1.24 12.92
CA ASN A 22 -44.48 -1.25 11.91
C ASN A 22 -44.06 -0.59 10.58
N ARG A 23 -42.77 -0.36 10.35
CA ARG A 23 -42.23 0.21 9.12
C ARG A 23 -41.60 -0.89 8.28
N GLU A 24 -42.04 -0.99 7.05
CA GLU A 24 -41.50 -1.92 6.07
C GLU A 24 -40.05 -1.53 5.73
N VAL A 25 -39.15 -2.50 5.64
CA VAL A 25 -37.75 -2.25 5.23
C VAL A 25 -37.67 -2.27 3.72
N LEU A 26 -37.23 -1.17 3.12
CA LEU A 26 -37.06 -1.07 1.67
C LEU A 26 -35.76 -1.72 1.21
N ILE A 27 -34.66 -1.41 1.90
CA ILE A 27 -33.35 -2.02 1.65
C ILE A 27 -32.54 -2.06 2.94
N ALA A 28 -31.80 -3.15 3.13
CA ALA A 28 -30.83 -3.30 4.19
C ALA A 28 -29.57 -3.96 3.64
N GLY A 29 -28.42 -3.51 4.12
CA GLY A 29 -27.13 -4.00 3.65
C GLY A 29 -25.97 -3.30 4.33
N VAL A 30 -24.78 -3.55 3.83
CA VAL A 30 -23.56 -2.88 4.28
C VAL A 30 -23.22 -1.78 3.29
N LEU A 31 -22.91 -0.59 3.83
CA LEU A 31 -22.28 0.48 3.07
C LEU A 31 -20.96 0.83 3.74
N TYR A 32 -19.94 1.06 2.93
CA TYR A 32 -18.66 1.55 3.41
C TYR A 32 -18.58 3.05 3.13
N LYS A 33 -18.32 3.84 4.17
CA LYS A 33 -18.27 5.29 4.10
C LYS A 33 -16.85 5.80 4.33
N LYS A 34 -16.41 6.78 3.53
CA LYS A 34 -15.22 7.58 3.82
C LYS A 34 -15.58 8.70 4.83
N PRO A 35 -14.96 8.78 6.01
CA PRO A 35 -15.13 9.92 6.92
C PRO A 35 -14.60 11.23 6.31
N GLU A 36 -15.11 12.38 6.78
CA GLU A 36 -14.57 13.69 6.38
C GLU A 36 -13.18 13.94 6.99
N ARG A 37 -12.33 14.62 6.21
CA ARG A 37 -10.90 14.96 6.37
C ARG A 37 -9.99 13.85 6.89
N ASN A 38 -9.00 13.47 6.07
CA ASN A 38 -7.84 12.66 6.44
C ASN A 38 -8.13 11.27 7.03
N SER A 39 -9.19 10.60 6.56
CA SER A 39 -9.35 9.17 6.79
C SER A 39 -9.34 8.46 5.44
N LEU A 40 -8.28 7.69 5.20
CA LEU A 40 -8.14 6.83 4.03
C LEU A 40 -8.86 5.49 4.22
N LEU A 41 -9.23 5.19 5.47
CA LEU A 41 -10.01 4.03 5.87
C LEU A 41 -11.51 4.20 5.62
N TRP A 42 -12.04 3.29 4.82
CA TRP A 42 -13.47 3.15 4.59
C TRP A 42 -14.14 2.41 5.74
N LYS A 43 -15.10 3.06 6.39
CA LYS A 43 -15.78 2.50 7.56
C LYS A 43 -16.99 1.68 7.15
N LYS A 44 -16.99 0.39 7.49
CA LYS A 44 -18.14 -0.51 7.35
C LYS A 44 -19.30 -0.06 8.24
N ARG A 45 -20.50 0.05 7.67
CA ARG A 45 -21.73 0.41 8.38
C ARG A 45 -22.86 -0.52 7.98
N TYR A 46 -23.66 -0.93 8.97
CA TYR A 46 -24.90 -1.66 8.75
C TYR A 46 -26.00 -0.63 8.53
N CYS A 47 -26.57 -0.59 7.32
CA CYS A 47 -27.46 0.46 6.87
C CYS A 47 -28.84 -0.11 6.53
N VAL A 48 -29.88 0.67 6.85
CA VAL A 48 -31.28 0.34 6.58
C VAL A 48 -32.00 1.59 6.09
N ILE A 49 -32.77 1.46 5.02
CA ILE A 49 -33.78 2.44 4.59
C ILE A 49 -35.14 1.80 4.81
N TYR A 50 -36.04 2.54 5.48
CA TYR A 50 -37.42 2.14 5.67
C TYR A 50 -38.29 2.69 4.54
N ALA A 51 -39.36 1.98 4.19
CA ALA A 51 -40.31 2.39 3.17
C ALA A 51 -40.95 3.75 3.53
N GLY A 52 -41.02 4.65 2.53
CA GLY A 52 -41.54 6.00 2.70
C GLY A 52 -40.63 6.97 3.45
N GLU A 53 -39.40 6.59 3.76
CA GLU A 53 -38.43 7.43 4.49
C GLU A 53 -37.25 7.81 3.59
N LEU A 54 -36.94 9.11 3.53
CA LEU A 54 -35.80 9.66 2.79
C LEU A 54 -34.55 9.75 3.67
N GLN A 55 -34.30 8.74 4.50
CA GLN A 55 -33.15 8.71 5.40
C GLN A 55 -32.53 7.33 5.53
N ILE A 56 -31.20 7.27 5.51
CA ILE A 56 -30.42 6.08 5.83
C ILE A 56 -30.22 6.03 7.34
N VAL A 57 -30.68 4.97 7.99
CA VAL A 57 -30.38 4.66 9.39
C VAL A 57 -29.20 3.71 9.43
N TYR A 58 -28.18 4.01 10.25
CA TYR A 58 -27.00 3.17 10.33
C TYR A 58 -26.59 2.78 11.76
N PHE A 59 -25.93 1.64 11.86
CA PHE A 59 -25.43 1.01 13.08
C PHE A 59 -23.94 0.69 12.94
N LEU A 60 -23.19 0.67 14.05
CA LEU A 60 -21.74 0.37 14.02
C LEU A 60 -21.46 -1.13 13.99
N SER A 61 -22.33 -1.93 14.60
CA SER A 61 -22.18 -3.38 14.71
C SER A 61 -23.53 -4.10 14.55
N LEU A 62 -23.49 -5.43 14.39
CA LEU A 62 -24.70 -6.26 14.47
C LEU A 62 -25.34 -6.20 15.86
N GLU A 63 -24.51 -6.14 16.91
CA GLU A 63 -24.98 -6.03 18.29
C GLU A 63 -25.74 -4.70 18.52
N ASP A 64 -25.27 -3.60 17.92
CA ASP A 64 -25.98 -2.32 17.95
C ASP A 64 -27.33 -2.41 17.24
N PHE A 65 -27.41 -3.16 16.14
CA PHE A 65 -28.67 -3.42 15.46
C PHE A 65 -29.63 -4.24 16.34
N GLU A 66 -29.14 -5.33 16.94
CA GLU A 66 -29.92 -6.19 17.85
C GLU A 66 -30.42 -5.43 19.09
N LYS A 67 -29.56 -4.57 19.66
CA LYS A 67 -29.87 -3.70 20.81
C LYS A 67 -30.64 -2.44 20.42
N ARG A 68 -30.89 -2.21 19.12
CA ARG A 68 -31.57 -1.02 18.59
C ARG A 68 -30.85 0.30 18.92
N ALA A 69 -29.54 0.26 19.08
CA ALA A 69 -28.69 1.41 19.31
C ALA A 69 -28.38 2.13 17.97
N ILE A 70 -29.34 2.94 17.49
CA ILE A 70 -29.16 3.75 16.28
C ILE A 70 -27.96 4.69 16.46
N ARG A 71 -26.98 4.61 15.58
CA ARG A 71 -25.82 5.50 15.60
C ARG A 71 -26.11 6.84 14.95
N GLY A 72 -26.88 6.84 13.86
CA GLY A 72 -27.26 8.06 13.17
C GLY A 72 -28.29 7.84 12.07
N LYS A 73 -28.86 8.96 11.62
CA LYS A 73 -29.80 9.02 10.50
C LYS A 73 -29.32 10.09 9.52
N ILE A 74 -29.20 9.75 8.25
CA ILE A 74 -28.69 10.65 7.21
C ILE A 74 -29.79 10.84 6.17
N PRO A 75 -30.38 12.05 6.05
CA PRO A 75 -31.38 12.31 5.03
C PRO A 75 -30.73 12.36 3.64
N PHE A 76 -31.47 11.98 2.61
CA PHE A 76 -31.02 12.08 1.21
C PHE A 76 -32.10 12.71 0.33
N SER A 77 -31.67 13.36 -0.76
CA SER A 77 -32.50 14.05 -1.74
C SER A 77 -32.13 13.74 -3.18
N SER A 78 -30.92 13.24 -3.44
CA SER A 78 -30.52 12.71 -4.74
C SER A 78 -29.49 11.59 -4.56
N VAL A 79 -29.38 10.71 -5.56
CA VAL A 79 -28.44 9.58 -5.58
C VAL A 79 -27.91 9.39 -7.01
N HIS A 80 -26.60 9.13 -7.14
CA HIS A 80 -25.92 8.96 -8.41
C HIS A 80 -24.80 7.92 -8.29
N ALA A 81 -24.47 7.26 -9.41
CA ALA A 81 -23.23 6.50 -9.48
C ALA A 81 -22.03 7.43 -9.22
N TRP A 82 -20.98 6.89 -8.61
CA TRP A 82 -19.77 7.66 -8.37
C TRP A 82 -18.78 7.43 -9.51
N ASP A 83 -18.66 8.43 -10.37
CA ASP A 83 -17.75 8.41 -11.52
C ASP A 83 -16.31 8.08 -11.11
N GLY A 84 -15.72 7.10 -11.81
CA GLY A 84 -14.34 6.66 -11.58
C GLY A 84 -14.13 5.72 -10.39
N LYS A 85 -15.20 5.26 -9.71
CA LYS A 85 -15.10 4.27 -8.62
C LYS A 85 -15.99 3.04 -8.86
N PRO A 86 -15.41 1.85 -9.13
CA PRO A 86 -16.17 0.60 -9.23
C PRO A 86 -16.99 0.34 -7.96
N HIS A 87 -18.27 0.02 -8.13
CA HIS A 87 -19.19 -0.32 -7.02
C HIS A 87 -19.42 0.84 -6.02
N GLY A 88 -19.03 2.06 -6.39
CA GLY A 88 -19.21 3.28 -5.60
C GLY A 88 -20.42 4.09 -6.02
N PHE A 89 -21.14 4.67 -5.08
CA PHE A 89 -22.20 5.64 -5.37
C PHE A 89 -22.14 6.83 -4.42
N GLN A 90 -22.77 7.93 -4.82
CA GLN A 90 -22.83 9.16 -4.03
C GLN A 90 -24.26 9.64 -3.90
N PHE A 91 -24.59 10.28 -2.78
CA PHE A 91 -25.92 10.85 -2.54
C PHE A 91 -25.81 12.19 -1.85
N TYR A 92 -26.79 13.06 -2.08
CA TYR A 92 -26.82 14.40 -1.49
C TYR A 92 -27.92 14.49 -0.45
N THR A 93 -27.66 15.22 0.63
CA THR A 93 -28.68 15.58 1.62
C THR A 93 -29.52 16.77 1.12
N PRO A 94 -30.70 17.03 1.71
CA PRO A 94 -31.47 18.25 1.42
C PRO A 94 -30.74 19.56 1.69
N SER A 95 -29.61 19.51 2.39
CA SER A 95 -28.71 20.65 2.65
C SER A 95 -27.50 20.66 1.71
N ASP A 96 -27.58 19.92 0.60
CA ASP A 96 -26.57 19.81 -0.47
C ASP A 96 -25.22 19.20 -0.07
N ASN A 97 -25.13 18.60 1.13
CA ASN A 97 -23.94 17.82 1.51
C ASN A 97 -23.86 16.51 0.72
N CYS A 98 -22.70 16.25 0.09
CA CYS A 98 -22.43 15.03 -0.68
C CYS A 98 -21.81 13.93 0.19
N PHE A 99 -22.35 12.71 0.09
CA PHE A 99 -21.86 11.52 0.77
C PHE A 99 -21.43 10.48 -0.26
N ARG A 100 -20.18 10.03 -0.19
CA ARG A 100 -19.63 8.97 -1.05
C ARG A 100 -19.50 7.66 -0.29
N VAL A 101 -20.00 6.58 -0.88
CA VAL A 101 -20.03 5.24 -0.30
C VAL A 101 -19.70 4.18 -1.35
N TYR A 102 -19.30 2.99 -0.92
CA TYR A 102 -19.15 1.83 -1.80
C TYR A 102 -19.85 0.58 -1.25
N THR A 103 -20.14 -0.36 -2.15
CA THR A 103 -20.75 -1.67 -1.87
C THR A 103 -19.79 -2.81 -2.23
N ASP A 104 -20.03 -4.01 -1.69
CA ASP A 104 -19.15 -5.17 -1.91
C ASP A 104 -19.09 -5.61 -3.39
N ASN A 105 -20.12 -5.30 -4.20
CA ASN A 105 -20.19 -5.65 -5.63
C ASN A 105 -21.14 -4.69 -6.40
N ALA A 106 -21.12 -4.79 -7.74
CA ALA A 106 -21.94 -3.97 -8.64
C ALA A 106 -23.45 -4.22 -8.52
N GLU A 107 -23.85 -5.46 -8.20
CA GLU A 107 -25.25 -5.82 -8.06
C GLU A 107 -25.87 -5.09 -6.85
N ASP A 108 -25.12 -5.03 -5.74
CA ASP A 108 -25.54 -4.32 -4.53
C ASP A 108 -25.51 -2.80 -4.73
N GLN A 109 -24.56 -2.27 -5.49
CA GLN A 109 -24.54 -0.85 -5.89
C GLN A 109 -25.84 -0.47 -6.59
N GLN A 110 -26.25 -1.26 -7.59
CA GLN A 110 -27.46 -0.99 -8.36
C GLN A 110 -28.71 -1.08 -7.48
N LYS A 111 -28.81 -2.11 -6.61
CA LYS A 111 -29.92 -2.24 -5.65
C LYS A 111 -30.06 -1.01 -4.75
N TRP A 112 -28.94 -0.47 -4.25
CA TRP A 112 -28.96 0.73 -3.40
C TRP A 112 -29.39 1.97 -4.16
N ILE A 113 -28.86 2.20 -5.37
CA ILE A 113 -29.26 3.33 -6.22
C ILE A 113 -30.75 3.25 -6.55
N ASP A 114 -31.23 2.08 -6.99
CA ASP A 114 -32.64 1.88 -7.38
C ASP A 114 -33.58 2.10 -6.20
N ALA A 115 -33.27 1.55 -5.03
CA ALA A 115 -34.08 1.71 -3.82
C ALA A 115 -34.12 3.18 -3.35
N MET A 116 -32.98 3.87 -3.39
CA MET A 116 -32.92 5.30 -3.02
C MET A 116 -33.69 6.17 -4.03
N GLN A 117 -33.55 5.91 -5.32
CA GLN A 117 -34.27 6.64 -6.36
C GLN A 117 -35.78 6.41 -6.27
N GLN A 118 -36.21 5.16 -6.05
CA GLN A 118 -37.62 4.83 -5.84
C GLN A 118 -38.21 5.58 -4.64
N SER A 119 -37.49 5.68 -3.53
CA SER A 119 -37.94 6.46 -2.36
C SER A 119 -38.08 7.94 -2.68
N ILE A 120 -37.16 8.51 -3.48
CA ILE A 120 -37.23 9.91 -3.91
C ILE A 120 -38.45 10.13 -4.81
N ASP A 121 -38.66 9.26 -5.80
CA ASP A 121 -39.75 9.37 -6.77
C ASP A 121 -41.14 9.21 -6.12
N GLN A 122 -41.23 8.46 -5.02
CA GLN A 122 -42.46 8.24 -4.26
C GLN A 122 -42.71 9.31 -3.18
N ALA A 123 -41.77 10.23 -2.95
CA ALA A 123 -41.93 11.26 -1.94
C ALA A 123 -42.99 12.29 -2.37
N PRO A 124 -43.90 12.73 -1.48
CA PRO A 124 -44.90 13.73 -1.81
C PRO A 124 -44.26 15.08 -2.14
N ASP A 125 -44.77 15.77 -3.17
CA ASP A 125 -44.31 17.09 -3.61
C ASP A 125 -44.26 18.10 -2.44
N ARG A 126 -43.11 18.72 -2.22
CA ARG A 126 -42.96 19.82 -1.26
C ARG A 126 -43.59 21.09 -1.82
N LYS A 127 -44.46 21.74 -1.04
CA LYS A 127 -44.81 23.15 -1.26
C LYS A 127 -43.61 24.02 -0.85
N ASP A 128 -43.25 24.99 -1.70
CA ASP A 128 -42.16 25.93 -1.44
C ASP A 128 -42.28 26.60 -0.07
N GLY A 129 -41.20 26.57 0.73
CA GLY A 129 -41.04 27.40 1.93
C GLY A 129 -41.23 26.74 3.30
N ALA A 130 -41.47 25.44 3.41
CA ALA A 130 -41.57 24.77 4.72
C ALA A 130 -40.17 24.39 5.28
N LYS A 131 -39.72 25.04 6.36
CA LYS A 131 -38.57 24.60 7.17
C LYS A 131 -38.96 23.41 8.03
N VAL A 132 -38.15 22.35 8.02
CA VAL A 132 -38.32 21.19 8.91
C VAL A 132 -37.79 21.55 10.30
N GLU A 133 -38.60 21.34 11.34
CA GLU A 133 -38.14 21.37 12.74
C GLU A 133 -37.16 20.20 12.97
N TYR A 134 -35.88 20.52 13.10
CA TYR A 134 -34.87 19.56 13.55
C TYR A 134 -34.93 19.46 15.08
N THR A 135 -35.55 18.42 15.61
CA THR A 135 -35.42 18.06 17.02
C THR A 135 -34.10 17.31 17.22
N ARG A 136 -33.09 17.98 17.77
CA ARG A 136 -31.91 17.30 18.35
C ARG A 136 -32.39 16.39 19.49
N PRO A 137 -32.04 15.08 19.53
CA PRO A 137 -32.26 14.26 20.70
C PRO A 137 -31.30 14.72 21.81
N VAL A 138 -31.83 15.32 22.86
CA VAL A 138 -31.09 15.64 24.08
C VAL A 138 -30.97 14.37 24.92
N ALA A 139 -29.74 13.95 25.23
CA ALA A 139 -29.48 12.98 26.28
C ALA A 139 -29.84 13.58 27.64
N ALA A 140 -30.71 12.91 28.40
CA ALA A 140 -31.14 13.34 29.72
C ALA A 140 -30.14 12.96 30.82
N SER A 141 -29.88 13.87 31.78
CA SER A 141 -29.77 13.68 33.26
C SER A 141 -28.98 14.84 33.92
N PRO A 142 -29.03 15.07 35.26
CA PRO A 142 -30.01 15.93 35.92
C PRO A 142 -29.41 17.18 36.57
N SER A 143 -30.33 18.07 36.95
CA SER A 143 -30.23 19.33 37.69
C SER A 143 -29.13 19.47 38.76
N SER A 144 -28.33 20.53 38.67
CA SER A 144 -28.37 21.67 39.63
C SER A 144 -27.25 22.68 39.33
N SER A 145 -27.63 23.93 39.05
CA SER A 145 -26.76 25.10 39.20
C SER A 145 -27.34 25.94 40.36
N PRO A 146 -26.57 26.81 41.04
CA PRO A 146 -26.27 28.11 40.43
C PRO A 146 -24.94 28.80 40.80
N LYS A 147 -24.38 29.47 39.78
CA LYS A 147 -23.91 30.90 39.73
C LYS A 147 -22.74 31.32 40.65
N ALA A 148 -21.82 32.20 40.27
CA ALA A 148 -21.47 32.92 39.04
C ALA A 148 -20.18 33.72 39.33
N ALA A 149 -19.27 33.89 38.36
CA ALA A 149 -18.58 35.15 38.06
C ALA A 149 -17.70 35.00 36.80
N SER A 150 -17.65 36.07 36.01
CA SER A 150 -17.35 36.17 34.58
C SER A 150 -15.88 36.38 34.23
N PHE A 151 -15.40 35.83 33.10
CA PHE A 151 -14.41 36.49 32.23
C PHE A 151 -14.60 36.11 30.73
N ARG A 152 -14.16 37.06 29.88
CA ARG A 152 -14.41 37.30 28.44
C ARG A 152 -14.22 36.14 27.42
N SER A 153 -15.25 35.96 26.58
CA SER A 153 -15.29 35.79 25.11
C SER A 153 -14.20 35.04 24.34
N LYS A 154 -14.58 33.90 23.74
CA LYS A 154 -14.50 33.65 22.28
C LYS A 154 -15.75 32.89 21.81
N ARG A 155 -16.34 33.36 20.71
CA ARG A 155 -17.44 32.73 19.95
C ARG A 155 -16.95 31.38 19.41
N SER A 156 -17.57 30.29 19.84
CA SER A 156 -17.66 29.04 19.08
C SER A 156 -18.87 29.14 18.14
N ASP A 157 -18.82 28.41 17.03
CA ASP A 157 -19.80 28.34 15.94
C ASP A 157 -19.69 29.44 14.87
N SER A 158 -18.77 29.23 13.93
CA SER A 158 -18.95 29.69 12.56
C SER A 158 -18.27 28.75 11.57
N TRP A 159 -19.06 27.90 10.90
CA TRP A 159 -18.73 27.43 9.56
C TRP A 159 -19.00 28.59 8.60
N ARG A 160 -17.97 29.42 8.37
CA ARG A 160 -17.87 30.35 7.24
C ARG A 160 -16.40 30.44 6.86
N GLU A 161 -16.09 30.03 5.65
CA GLU A 161 -14.99 30.58 4.87
C GLU A 161 -15.58 31.12 3.56
N GLU A 162 -14.90 32.13 3.03
CA GLU A 162 -15.38 33.15 2.11
C GLU A 162 -15.57 32.62 0.68
N ASP A 163 -16.50 33.25 -0.06
CA ASP A 163 -16.92 32.85 -1.41
C ASP A 163 -15.73 32.83 -2.41
N PRO A 164 -15.51 31.73 -3.16
CA PRO A 164 -14.57 31.71 -4.27
C PRO A 164 -15.15 32.42 -5.50
N ASP A 165 -14.28 33.09 -6.26
CA ASP A 165 -14.61 33.85 -7.47
C ASP A 165 -15.17 32.93 -8.57
N VAL A 166 -16.51 32.87 -8.64
CA VAL A 166 -17.31 32.04 -9.55
C VAL A 166 -16.97 32.30 -11.03
N LEU A 167 -16.40 33.47 -11.35
CA LEU A 167 -16.09 33.83 -12.74
C LEU A 167 -14.86 33.08 -13.27
N SER A 168 -13.84 32.83 -12.46
CA SER A 168 -12.64 32.10 -12.91
C SER A 168 -12.92 30.60 -13.07
N MET A 169 -13.71 30.04 -12.15
CA MET A 169 -14.11 28.63 -12.18
C MET A 169 -15.03 28.31 -13.36
N ALA A 170 -15.85 29.27 -13.79
CA ALA A 170 -16.71 29.10 -14.97
C ALA A 170 -15.89 28.97 -16.26
N VAL A 171 -14.80 29.73 -16.39
CA VAL A 171 -13.89 29.65 -17.54
C VAL A 171 -13.14 28.32 -17.56
N GLU A 172 -12.61 27.87 -16.42
CA GLU A 172 -11.96 26.55 -16.30
C GLU A 172 -12.92 25.38 -16.57
N LEU A 173 -14.19 25.49 -16.15
CA LEU A 173 -15.23 24.49 -16.45
C LEU A 173 -15.57 24.42 -17.93
N GLU A 174 -15.50 25.54 -18.66
CA GLU A 174 -15.80 25.59 -20.08
C GLU A 174 -14.64 25.02 -20.93
N ASP A 175 -13.40 25.28 -20.53
CA ASP A 175 -12.20 24.68 -21.11
C ASP A 175 -12.16 23.15 -20.88
N LEU A 176 -12.45 22.69 -19.66
CA LEU A 176 -12.54 21.25 -19.35
C LEU A 176 -13.66 20.55 -20.14
N ARG A 177 -14.79 21.22 -20.39
CA ARG A 177 -15.87 20.67 -21.22
C ARG A 177 -15.45 20.55 -22.69
N SER A 178 -14.65 21.48 -23.20
CA SER A 178 -14.08 21.42 -24.54
C SER A 178 -13.10 20.25 -24.68
N GLU A 179 -12.24 20.04 -23.68
CA GLU A 179 -11.27 18.95 -23.65
C GLU A 179 -11.95 17.58 -23.56
N VAL A 180 -12.96 17.42 -22.70
CA VAL A 180 -13.78 16.19 -22.61
C VAL A 180 -14.52 15.90 -23.92
N THR A 181 -14.96 16.93 -24.63
CA THR A 181 -15.64 16.75 -25.93
C THR A 181 -14.66 16.24 -26.99
N THR A 182 -13.43 16.76 -26.97
CA THR A 182 -12.34 16.34 -27.87
C THR A 182 -11.93 14.89 -27.58
N LEU A 183 -11.74 14.53 -26.31
CA LEU A 183 -11.41 13.17 -25.88
C LEU A 183 -12.51 12.16 -26.22
N LYS A 184 -13.79 12.54 -26.08
CA LYS A 184 -14.92 11.69 -26.50
C LYS A 184 -14.95 11.45 -28.01
N ALA A 185 -14.61 12.46 -28.82
CA ALA A 185 -14.49 12.31 -30.26
C ALA A 185 -13.32 11.40 -30.65
N GLU A 186 -12.21 11.49 -29.90
CA GLU A 186 -11.02 10.67 -30.11
C GLU A 186 -11.29 9.19 -29.76
N VAL A 187 -11.92 8.93 -28.60
CA VAL A 187 -12.38 7.59 -28.17
C VAL A 187 -13.35 6.98 -29.18
N ALA A 188 -14.30 7.76 -29.70
CA ALA A 188 -15.21 7.28 -30.73
C ALA A 188 -14.47 6.92 -32.05
N SER A 189 -13.38 7.62 -32.37
CA SER A 189 -12.52 7.28 -33.51
C SER A 189 -11.72 5.99 -33.26
N TYR A 190 -11.25 5.78 -32.03
CA TYR A 190 -10.55 4.57 -31.60
C TYR A 190 -11.48 3.34 -31.63
N GLU A 191 -12.70 3.45 -31.15
CA GLU A 191 -13.69 2.36 -31.21
C GLU A 191 -14.08 1.99 -32.65
N GLN A 192 -14.12 2.98 -33.56
CA GLN A 192 -14.34 2.73 -34.99
C GLN A 192 -13.12 2.09 -35.67
N ALA A 193 -11.90 2.44 -35.27
CA ALA A 193 -10.69 1.78 -35.71
C ALA A 193 -10.61 0.33 -35.19
N GLU A 194 -10.97 0.11 -33.92
CA GLU A 194 -11.01 -1.21 -33.28
C GLU A 194 -12.04 -2.14 -33.95
N LYS A 195 -13.21 -1.62 -34.33
CA LYS A 195 -14.19 -2.39 -35.13
C LYS A 195 -13.72 -2.71 -36.55
N ARG A 196 -12.84 -1.90 -37.14
CA ARG A 196 -12.28 -2.15 -38.49
C ARG A 196 -11.15 -3.17 -38.49
N TYR A 197 -10.37 -3.29 -37.41
CA TYR A 197 -9.22 -4.19 -37.33
C TYR A 197 -9.37 -5.35 -36.32
N GLY A 198 -10.43 -5.37 -35.52
CA GLY A 198 -10.60 -6.30 -34.39
C GLY A 198 -10.80 -7.79 -34.76
N ALA A 199 -11.22 -8.10 -35.99
CA ALA A 199 -11.36 -9.49 -36.43
C ALA A 199 -10.01 -10.15 -36.76
N GLU A 200 -9.03 -9.39 -37.27
CA GLU A 200 -7.68 -9.89 -37.58
C GLU A 200 -6.83 -10.09 -36.30
N VAL A 201 -7.15 -9.39 -35.20
CA VAL A 201 -6.45 -9.48 -33.91
C VAL A 201 -6.76 -10.78 -33.15
N SER A 202 -7.92 -11.41 -33.38
CA SER A 202 -8.29 -12.65 -32.68
C SER A 202 -7.44 -13.87 -33.07
N VAL A 203 -6.83 -13.84 -34.26
CA VAL A 203 -5.89 -14.88 -34.73
C VAL A 203 -4.45 -14.57 -34.28
N ALA A 204 -4.14 -13.33 -33.88
CA ALA A 204 -2.80 -12.89 -33.46
C ALA A 204 -2.46 -13.17 -31.98
N LYS A 205 -3.42 -13.65 -31.16
CA LYS A 205 -3.19 -13.99 -29.74
C LYS A 205 -2.23 -15.17 -29.50
N THR A 206 -1.72 -15.80 -30.56
CA THR A 206 -0.68 -16.85 -30.49
C THR A 206 0.73 -16.33 -30.80
N ARG A 207 0.93 -15.02 -31.02
CA ARG A 207 2.23 -14.44 -31.43
C ARG A 207 2.58 -13.14 -30.69
N ARG A 208 2.64 -13.16 -29.36
CA ARG A 208 3.36 -12.13 -28.61
C ARG A 208 4.69 -12.66 -28.13
N GLY A 209 5.66 -12.61 -29.03
CA GLY A 209 7.07 -12.74 -28.69
C GLY A 209 7.88 -11.62 -29.32
N SER A 210 8.89 -11.13 -28.62
CA SER A 210 9.92 -10.26 -29.18
C SER A 210 10.87 -11.09 -30.04
N VAL A 211 11.36 -10.53 -31.15
CA VAL A 211 12.28 -11.22 -32.07
C VAL A 211 13.67 -10.62 -31.90
N LEU A 212 14.67 -11.46 -31.61
CA LEU A 212 16.07 -11.06 -31.56
C LEU A 212 16.58 -10.68 -32.96
N ASP A 213 17.71 -9.97 -33.02
CA ASP A 213 18.33 -9.51 -34.28
C ASP A 213 18.73 -10.66 -35.22
N ASP A 214 18.89 -11.86 -34.68
CA ASP A 214 19.18 -13.10 -35.42
C ASP A 214 17.93 -13.87 -35.87
N GLY A 215 16.74 -13.32 -35.63
CA GLY A 215 15.46 -13.91 -36.01
C GLY A 215 14.86 -14.88 -34.99
N THR A 216 15.46 -15.03 -33.80
CA THR A 216 14.91 -15.90 -32.75
C THR A 216 13.66 -15.29 -32.11
N GLU A 217 12.52 -15.97 -32.18
CA GLU A 217 11.28 -15.57 -31.50
C GLU A 217 11.34 -15.94 -29.99
N LEU A 218 11.18 -14.96 -29.11
CA LEU A 218 11.17 -15.13 -27.65
C LEU A 218 9.82 -14.68 -27.08
N ASN A 219 9.22 -15.43 -26.16
CA ASN A 219 7.93 -15.08 -25.54
C ASN A 219 8.09 -14.02 -24.43
N ILE A 220 8.61 -12.85 -24.79
CA ILE A 220 8.95 -11.75 -23.89
C ILE A 220 8.35 -10.45 -24.46
N GLU A 221 7.71 -9.64 -23.61
CA GLU A 221 7.09 -8.37 -24.02
C GLU A 221 8.17 -7.32 -24.40
N PRO A 222 7.92 -6.42 -25.37
CA PRO A 222 8.93 -5.48 -25.86
C PRO A 222 9.55 -4.56 -24.79
N ARG A 223 8.77 -4.16 -23.79
CA ARG A 223 9.28 -3.39 -22.64
C ARG A 223 10.24 -4.19 -21.77
N GLU A 224 10.02 -5.50 -21.65
CA GLU A 224 10.93 -6.38 -20.93
C GLU A 224 12.21 -6.63 -21.74
N MET A 225 12.12 -6.70 -23.08
CA MET A 225 13.29 -6.76 -23.97
C MET A 225 14.23 -5.54 -23.80
N GLU A 226 13.68 -4.32 -23.71
CA GLU A 226 14.45 -3.11 -23.44
C GLU A 226 15.14 -3.14 -22.06
N ARG A 227 14.43 -3.63 -21.02
CA ARG A 227 15.02 -3.84 -19.69
C ARG A 227 16.15 -4.86 -19.72
N MET A 228 15.98 -5.97 -20.44
CA MET A 228 17.04 -6.98 -20.57
C MET A 228 18.27 -6.43 -21.27
N ARG A 229 18.09 -5.51 -22.22
CA ARG A 229 19.21 -4.84 -22.89
C ARG A 229 19.94 -3.88 -21.95
N ALA A 230 19.22 -3.16 -21.09
CA ALA A 230 19.84 -2.36 -20.03
C ALA A 230 20.58 -3.24 -19.01
N ILE A 231 20.00 -4.38 -18.64
CA ILE A 231 20.66 -5.41 -17.81
C ILE A 231 21.96 -5.84 -18.48
N PHE A 232 21.91 -6.30 -19.73
CA PHE A 232 23.11 -6.74 -20.45
C PHE A 232 24.23 -5.70 -20.47
N ASN A 233 23.89 -4.43 -20.65
CA ASN A 233 24.88 -3.34 -20.62
C ASN A 233 25.49 -3.10 -19.24
N LEU A 234 24.79 -3.44 -18.15
CA LEU A 234 25.37 -3.43 -16.79
C LEU A 234 26.36 -4.57 -16.57
N PHE A 235 26.15 -5.70 -17.26
CA PHE A 235 27.10 -6.81 -17.25
C PHE A 235 28.34 -6.47 -18.07
N ASP A 236 28.20 -5.86 -19.25
CA ASP A 236 29.34 -5.46 -20.09
C ASP A 236 30.04 -4.20 -19.55
N VAL A 237 30.72 -4.33 -18.40
CA VAL A 237 31.46 -3.24 -17.73
C VAL A 237 32.51 -2.63 -18.67
N GLN A 238 33.04 -3.43 -19.59
CA GLN A 238 34.08 -3.04 -20.55
C GLN A 238 33.51 -2.36 -21.80
N GLY A 239 32.19 -2.39 -22.00
CA GLY A 239 31.50 -1.82 -23.15
C GLY A 239 31.89 -2.45 -24.49
N ASN A 240 32.35 -3.70 -24.48
CA ASN A 240 32.87 -4.40 -25.66
C ASN A 240 31.80 -5.20 -26.43
N GLY A 241 30.57 -5.24 -25.91
CA GLY A 241 29.41 -5.96 -26.44
C GLY A 241 29.28 -7.41 -25.97
N PHE A 242 30.12 -7.86 -25.03
CA PHE A 242 30.20 -9.26 -24.59
C PHE A 242 30.35 -9.38 -23.07
N ILE A 243 29.79 -10.45 -22.50
CA ILE A 243 29.93 -10.77 -21.07
C ILE A 243 31.10 -11.75 -20.85
N SER A 244 32.05 -11.38 -19.98
CA SER A 244 33.19 -12.21 -19.57
C SER A 244 33.08 -12.73 -18.11
N GLU A 245 33.98 -13.64 -17.72
CA GLU A 245 34.08 -14.14 -16.32
C GLU A 245 34.36 -13.00 -15.33
N ASP A 246 35.25 -12.08 -15.72
CA ASP A 246 35.62 -10.91 -14.91
C ASP A 246 34.44 -9.94 -14.74
N ASP A 247 33.64 -9.75 -15.79
CA ASP A 247 32.44 -8.90 -15.75
C ASP A 247 31.40 -9.41 -14.75
N LEU A 248 31.20 -10.74 -14.69
CA LEU A 248 30.32 -11.37 -13.71
C LEU A 248 30.81 -11.17 -12.28
N LEU A 249 32.11 -11.36 -12.04
CA LEU A 249 32.71 -11.20 -10.72
C LEU A 249 32.59 -9.75 -10.23
N ASP A 250 32.90 -8.79 -11.09
CA ASP A 250 32.83 -7.36 -10.79
C ASP A 250 31.39 -6.91 -10.52
N LEU A 251 30.44 -7.33 -11.34
CA LEU A 251 29.03 -6.97 -11.16
C LEU A 251 28.47 -7.52 -9.83
N HIS A 252 28.72 -8.80 -9.56
CA HIS A 252 28.27 -9.43 -8.33
C HIS A 252 28.93 -8.80 -7.09
N ALA A 253 30.19 -8.40 -7.18
CA ALA A 253 30.88 -7.68 -6.12
C ALA A 253 30.28 -6.28 -5.89
N LYS A 254 30.04 -5.49 -6.95
CA LYS A 254 29.41 -4.15 -6.88
C LYS A 254 28.01 -4.21 -6.27
N LEU A 255 27.27 -5.27 -6.54
CA LEU A 255 25.91 -5.47 -6.02
C LEU A 255 25.90 -6.19 -4.65
N GLY A 256 27.06 -6.36 -4.02
CA GLY A 256 27.15 -6.83 -2.63
C GLY A 256 26.95 -8.33 -2.43
N GLU A 257 26.89 -9.11 -3.52
CA GLU A 257 26.76 -10.57 -3.53
C GLU A 257 27.85 -11.22 -4.39
N PRO A 258 29.13 -11.16 -3.97
CA PRO A 258 30.23 -11.71 -4.74
C PRO A 258 30.06 -13.21 -4.97
N ILE A 259 30.35 -13.65 -6.18
CA ILE A 259 30.37 -15.07 -6.58
C ILE A 259 31.79 -15.59 -6.59
N SER A 260 31.95 -16.92 -6.52
CA SER A 260 33.27 -17.54 -6.64
C SER A 260 33.73 -17.57 -8.11
N ASN A 261 35.03 -17.66 -8.35
CA ASN A 261 35.56 -17.86 -9.73
C ASN A 261 35.03 -19.17 -10.34
N GLU A 262 34.74 -20.18 -9.51
CA GLU A 262 34.14 -21.44 -9.96
C GLU A 262 32.70 -21.24 -10.42
N ASP A 263 31.88 -20.53 -9.63
CA ASP A 263 30.51 -20.15 -9.97
C ASP A 263 30.49 -19.32 -11.28
N ALA A 264 31.40 -18.35 -11.41
CA ALA A 264 31.51 -17.49 -12.59
C ALA A 264 31.89 -18.29 -13.84
N ARG A 265 32.89 -19.18 -13.75
CA ARG A 265 33.32 -20.03 -14.86
C ARG A 265 32.23 -20.99 -15.31
N GLU A 266 31.50 -21.60 -14.37
CA GLU A 266 30.39 -22.49 -14.70
C GLU A 266 29.24 -21.73 -15.39
N ALA A 267 28.90 -20.54 -14.90
CA ALA A 267 27.89 -19.68 -15.51
C ALA A 267 28.26 -19.31 -16.95
N ILE A 268 29.51 -18.91 -17.17
CA ILE A 268 30.04 -18.58 -18.50
C ILE A 268 30.04 -19.80 -19.42
N SER A 269 30.49 -20.97 -18.93
CA SER A 269 30.47 -22.22 -19.70
C SER A 269 29.06 -22.61 -20.15
N TYR A 270 28.08 -22.45 -19.26
CA TYR A 270 26.68 -22.73 -19.59
C TYR A 270 26.12 -21.72 -20.60
N MET A 271 26.39 -20.42 -20.43
CA MET A 271 25.99 -19.39 -21.40
C MET A 271 26.67 -19.59 -22.76
N HIS A 272 27.93 -20.02 -22.79
CA HIS A 272 28.64 -20.39 -24.02
C HIS A 272 27.99 -21.56 -24.77
N SER A 273 27.39 -22.51 -24.07
CA SER A 273 26.66 -23.62 -24.72
C SER A 273 25.51 -23.13 -25.62
N LYS A 274 25.08 -21.88 -25.43
CA LYS A 274 24.02 -21.20 -26.20
C LYS A 274 24.55 -20.19 -27.21
N SER A 275 25.85 -19.88 -27.16
CA SER A 275 26.51 -19.00 -28.10
C SER A 275 26.98 -19.77 -29.34
N THR A 276 26.74 -19.20 -30.51
CA THR A 276 27.27 -19.72 -31.78
C THR A 276 28.67 -19.20 -32.10
N THR A 277 29.12 -18.14 -31.40
CA THR A 277 30.37 -17.42 -31.68
C THR A 277 31.48 -17.73 -30.69
N GLY A 278 31.15 -18.41 -29.58
CA GLY A 278 32.10 -18.62 -28.48
C GLY A 278 32.28 -17.37 -27.60
N GLN A 279 31.44 -16.34 -27.77
CA GLN A 279 31.35 -15.16 -26.92
C GLN A 279 29.89 -14.91 -26.53
N ILE A 280 29.63 -14.34 -25.35
CA ILE A 280 28.27 -14.13 -24.86
C ILE A 280 27.81 -12.73 -25.25
N ASP A 281 27.20 -12.63 -26.44
CA ASP A 281 26.53 -11.41 -26.91
C ASP A 281 25.09 -11.33 -26.37
N PHE A 282 24.41 -10.20 -26.62
CA PHE A 282 23.05 -9.97 -26.13
C PHE A 282 22.05 -11.05 -26.58
N ASN A 283 22.20 -11.56 -27.80
CA ASN A 283 21.32 -12.61 -28.33
C ASN A 283 21.54 -13.93 -27.59
N SER A 284 22.79 -14.31 -27.34
CA SER A 284 23.15 -15.51 -26.57
C SER A 284 22.66 -15.41 -25.13
N PHE A 285 22.80 -14.23 -24.52
CA PHE A 285 22.26 -13.91 -23.20
C PHE A 285 20.74 -14.08 -23.14
N MET A 286 20.02 -13.56 -24.13
CA MET A 286 18.56 -13.66 -24.19
C MET A 286 18.03 -15.07 -24.50
N LYS A 287 18.78 -15.87 -25.27
CA LYS A 287 18.45 -17.29 -25.48
C LYS A 287 18.63 -18.09 -24.20
N TRP A 288 19.74 -17.87 -23.50
CA TRP A 288 19.96 -18.43 -22.17
C TRP A 288 18.82 -18.06 -21.21
N TRP A 289 18.42 -16.79 -21.22
CA TRP A 289 17.34 -16.25 -20.39
C TRP A 289 15.97 -16.90 -20.61
N ASN A 290 15.60 -17.10 -21.88
CA ASN A 290 14.30 -17.64 -22.23
C ASN A 290 14.19 -19.15 -21.93
N ASP A 291 15.30 -19.88 -22.07
CA ASP A 291 15.38 -21.31 -21.70
C ASP A 291 15.34 -21.53 -20.18
N ASP A 292 15.65 -20.50 -19.36
CA ASP A 292 15.75 -20.56 -17.89
C ASP A 292 14.43 -20.89 -17.18
N HIS A 293 13.30 -20.67 -17.86
CA HIS A 293 11.97 -20.99 -17.32
C HIS A 293 11.48 -22.40 -17.69
N ALA A 294 12.27 -23.19 -18.45
CA ALA A 294 11.81 -24.41 -19.10
C ALA A 294 12.52 -25.73 -18.69
N ALA A 295 13.61 -25.72 -17.91
CA ALA A 295 14.49 -26.90 -17.81
C ALA A 295 14.56 -27.58 -16.42
N ASP A 296 14.08 -28.83 -16.36
CA ASP A 296 14.08 -29.73 -15.18
C ASP A 296 15.46 -30.32 -14.79
N ASN A 297 16.56 -30.01 -15.50
CA ASN A 297 17.81 -30.80 -15.41
C ASN A 297 19.09 -29.95 -15.27
N GLN A 298 19.17 -29.12 -14.22
CA GLN A 298 20.29 -28.21 -13.96
C GLN A 298 21.21 -28.67 -12.83
N THR A 299 22.52 -28.40 -12.94
CA THR A 299 23.53 -28.65 -11.90
C THR A 299 23.28 -27.77 -10.66
N GLU A 300 23.74 -28.21 -9.49
CA GLU A 300 23.49 -27.50 -8.22
C GLU A 300 24.14 -26.10 -8.21
N ALA A 301 25.33 -25.95 -8.78
CA ALA A 301 25.99 -24.66 -8.94
C ALA A 301 25.23 -23.73 -9.91
N MET A 302 24.62 -24.27 -10.96
CA MET A 302 23.76 -23.48 -11.85
C MET A 302 22.48 -23.01 -11.14
N ARG A 303 21.86 -23.85 -10.30
CA ARG A 303 20.73 -23.44 -9.45
C ARG A 303 21.12 -22.34 -8.47
N ARG A 304 22.32 -22.41 -7.88
CA ARG A 304 22.84 -21.35 -7.01
C ARG A 304 23.07 -20.06 -7.80
N TYR A 305 23.69 -20.15 -8.97
CA TYR A 305 23.92 -18.98 -9.83
C TYR A 305 22.60 -18.36 -10.28
N GLN A 306 21.62 -19.15 -10.72
CA GLN A 306 20.29 -18.67 -11.09
C GLN A 306 19.55 -18.01 -9.93
N ALA A 307 19.64 -18.58 -8.72
CA ALA A 307 19.09 -17.93 -7.54
C ALA A 307 19.72 -16.54 -7.37
N LYS A 308 21.06 -16.45 -7.39
CA LYS A 308 21.80 -15.17 -7.32
C LYS A 308 21.45 -14.23 -8.49
N PHE A 309 21.18 -14.76 -9.67
CA PHE A 309 20.85 -14.01 -10.87
C PHE A 309 19.40 -13.49 -10.86
N LYS A 310 18.44 -14.22 -10.28
CA LYS A 310 17.08 -13.74 -10.04
C LYS A 310 17.07 -12.54 -9.09
N PHE A 311 17.87 -12.60 -8.02
CA PHE A 311 18.08 -11.45 -7.13
C PHE A 311 18.70 -10.24 -7.85
N LEU A 312 19.62 -10.50 -8.77
CA LEU A 312 20.23 -9.49 -9.63
C LEU A 312 19.21 -8.86 -10.60
N LYS A 313 18.34 -9.67 -11.21
CA LYS A 313 17.22 -9.22 -12.06
C LYS A 313 16.34 -8.21 -11.31
N ALA A 314 15.95 -8.50 -10.07
CA ALA A 314 15.08 -7.62 -9.28
C ALA A 314 15.73 -6.25 -9.01
N ARG A 315 17.02 -6.23 -8.67
CA ARG A 315 17.78 -4.98 -8.47
C ARG A 315 17.88 -4.14 -9.73
N ILE A 316 17.96 -4.77 -10.90
CA ILE A 316 18.08 -4.06 -12.18
C ILE A 316 16.70 -3.73 -12.78
N ALA A 317 15.65 -4.48 -12.43
CA ALA A 317 14.28 -4.28 -12.92
C ALA A 317 13.66 -2.93 -12.48
N ASN A 318 14.20 -2.31 -11.43
CA ASN A 318 13.96 -0.91 -11.08
C ASN A 318 15.26 -0.08 -11.21
N PRO A 319 15.50 0.58 -12.36
CA PRO A 319 16.70 1.38 -12.59
C PRO A 319 16.92 2.50 -11.57
N GLU A 320 15.87 3.03 -10.95
CA GLU A 320 15.99 4.12 -9.96
C GLU A 320 16.53 3.63 -8.61
N VAL A 321 16.24 2.38 -8.23
CA VAL A 321 16.76 1.76 -7.00
C VAL A 321 18.06 1.00 -7.26
N GLY A 322 18.24 0.45 -8.45
CA GLY A 322 19.44 -0.30 -8.85
C GLY A 322 20.74 0.52 -8.79
N ASN A 323 20.63 1.83 -8.95
CA ASN A 323 21.74 2.79 -8.85
C ASN A 323 21.97 3.31 -7.43
N ILE A 324 21.26 2.79 -6.42
CA ILE A 324 21.46 3.20 -5.04
C ILE A 324 22.54 2.36 -4.38
N GLU A 325 23.54 3.05 -3.84
CA GLU A 325 24.65 2.50 -3.09
C GLU A 325 24.57 2.91 -1.62
N THR A 326 25.00 2.02 -0.73
CA THR A 326 25.12 2.31 0.69
C THR A 326 26.58 2.37 1.11
N GLU A 327 26.93 3.31 1.97
CA GLU A 327 28.27 3.43 2.55
C GLU A 327 28.20 3.51 4.07
N ALA A 328 28.85 2.56 4.74
CA ALA A 328 29.02 2.57 6.17
C ALA A 328 30.22 3.44 6.55
N VAL A 329 30.00 4.43 7.41
CA VAL A 329 31.03 5.31 7.96
C VAL A 329 31.06 5.22 9.48
N GLY A 330 32.23 5.44 10.07
CA GLY A 330 32.45 5.28 11.51
C GLY A 330 32.70 3.83 11.94
N ALA A 331 33.26 3.66 13.14
CA ALA A 331 33.52 2.33 13.68
C ALA A 331 32.21 1.68 14.13
N PHE A 332 32.02 0.38 13.84
CA PHE A 332 30.86 -0.36 14.32
C PHE A 332 31.21 -1.28 15.49
N PRO A 333 30.44 -1.29 16.59
CA PRO A 333 29.37 -0.35 16.96
C PRO A 333 29.94 0.94 17.58
N SER A 334 29.40 2.10 17.24
CA SER A 334 29.74 3.38 17.89
C SER A 334 28.62 4.42 17.69
N PHE A 335 28.67 5.52 18.44
CA PHE A 335 27.76 6.66 18.26
C PHE A 335 27.95 7.39 16.92
N GLU A 336 29.13 7.25 16.31
CA GLU A 336 29.48 7.87 15.03
C GLU A 336 29.12 6.98 13.83
N PHE A 337 28.69 5.73 14.07
CA PHE A 337 28.37 4.81 12.99
C PHE A 337 27.14 5.30 12.21
N ARG A 338 27.27 5.38 10.89
CA ARG A 338 26.17 5.70 9.96
C ARG A 338 26.22 4.80 8.73
N VAL A 339 25.06 4.49 8.18
CA VAL A 339 24.91 3.97 6.81
C VAL A 339 24.25 5.04 5.97
N ASN A 340 25.05 5.64 5.09
CA ASN A 340 24.62 6.68 4.16
C ASN A 340 24.16 6.07 2.83
N PHE A 341 23.25 6.74 2.13
CA PHE A 341 22.69 6.30 0.86
C PHE A 341 23.07 7.27 -0.25
N TYR A 342 23.39 6.75 -1.43
CA TYR A 342 23.80 7.54 -2.57
C TYR A 342 23.17 7.01 -3.85
N HIS A 343 22.70 7.90 -4.71
CA HIS A 343 22.29 7.57 -6.07
C HIS A 343 23.47 7.80 -7.04
N ALA A 344 23.80 6.78 -7.82
CA ALA A 344 24.79 6.86 -8.89
C ALA A 344 24.15 7.39 -10.19
N GLY A 345 24.60 8.56 -10.63
CA GLY A 345 24.16 9.16 -11.88
C GLY A 345 24.82 8.52 -13.12
N PRO A 346 24.28 8.78 -14.34
CA PRO A 346 24.76 8.18 -15.59
C PRO A 346 26.24 8.44 -15.91
N ASN A 347 26.81 9.51 -15.35
CA ASN A 347 28.18 9.94 -15.59
C ASN A 347 29.15 9.53 -14.46
N GLY A 348 28.72 8.67 -13.53
CA GLY A 348 29.49 8.30 -12.34
C GLY A 348 29.46 9.35 -11.21
N GLU A 349 28.62 10.39 -11.35
CA GLU A 349 28.37 11.34 -10.26
C GLU A 349 27.61 10.64 -9.13
N ARG A 350 28.00 10.90 -7.89
CA ARG A 350 27.41 10.27 -6.71
C ARG A 350 26.72 11.33 -5.86
N GLN A 351 25.39 11.25 -5.78
CA GLN A 351 24.58 12.18 -5.00
C GLN A 351 24.09 11.50 -3.73
N GLN A 352 24.33 12.11 -2.56
CA GLN A 352 23.76 11.60 -1.32
C GLN A 352 22.25 11.81 -1.31
N ILE A 353 21.52 10.79 -0.88
CA ILE A 353 20.06 10.77 -0.83
C ILE A 353 19.57 10.36 0.57
N SER A 354 18.33 10.69 0.87
CA SER A 354 17.59 10.21 2.02
C SER A 354 16.96 8.85 1.74
N PRO A 355 17.22 7.81 2.56
CA PRO A 355 16.49 6.56 2.43
C PRO A 355 15.01 6.72 2.78
N TRP A 356 14.64 7.72 3.59
CA TRP A 356 13.25 7.95 3.94
C TRP A 356 12.50 8.66 2.82
N HIS A 357 13.08 9.68 2.20
CA HIS A 357 12.33 10.59 1.33
C HIS A 357 12.55 10.35 -0.16
N ASP A 358 13.75 9.95 -0.55
CA ASP A 358 14.14 9.90 -1.96
C ASP A 358 13.98 8.49 -2.56
N ILE A 359 13.96 7.45 -1.74
CA ILE A 359 13.62 6.10 -2.21
C ILE A 359 12.11 6.02 -2.43
N PRO A 360 11.63 5.63 -3.62
CA PRO A 360 10.20 5.55 -3.88
C PRO A 360 9.56 4.43 -3.05
N LEU A 361 8.40 4.70 -2.44
CA LEU A 361 7.60 3.67 -1.78
C LEU A 361 7.12 2.61 -2.79
N TYR A 362 6.48 3.07 -3.86
CA TYR A 362 5.84 2.22 -4.86
C TYR A 362 6.72 2.01 -6.09
N ASN A 363 6.80 0.77 -6.55
CA ASN A 363 7.46 0.41 -7.80
C ASN A 363 6.43 0.39 -8.96
N PRO A 364 6.86 0.55 -10.23
CA PRO A 364 5.95 0.55 -11.39
C PRO A 364 5.14 -0.74 -11.59
N ASP A 365 5.59 -1.86 -11.04
CA ASP A 365 4.91 -3.16 -11.10
C ASP A 365 3.94 -3.39 -9.92
N GLY A 366 3.76 -2.40 -9.04
CA GLY A 366 2.82 -2.43 -7.92
C GLY A 366 3.37 -3.03 -6.64
N THR A 367 4.63 -3.47 -6.60
CA THR A 367 5.29 -3.85 -5.35
C THR A 367 5.75 -2.61 -4.57
N VAL A 368 6.20 -2.79 -3.33
CA VAL A 368 6.75 -1.70 -2.51
C VAL A 368 8.21 -1.95 -2.15
N ASN A 369 8.93 -0.88 -1.79
CA ASN A 369 10.30 -0.98 -1.29
C ASN A 369 10.33 -1.07 0.25
N PHE A 370 11.17 -1.97 0.75
CA PHE A 370 11.48 -2.15 2.16
C PHE A 370 12.95 -1.81 2.39
N ILE A 371 13.24 -1.07 3.46
CA ILE A 371 14.61 -0.74 3.88
C ILE A 371 14.93 -1.53 5.13
N CYS A 372 15.87 -2.47 5.02
CA CYS A 372 16.30 -3.28 6.15
C CYS A 372 17.15 -2.45 7.11
N GLU A 373 16.71 -2.29 8.35
CA GLU A 373 17.49 -1.63 9.40
C GLU A 373 18.21 -2.67 10.26
N ILE A 374 17.47 -3.66 10.74
CA ILE A 374 17.94 -4.73 11.63
C ILE A 374 17.88 -6.07 10.87
N PRO A 375 19.03 -6.61 10.45
CA PRO A 375 19.12 -7.92 9.82
C PRO A 375 18.48 -9.03 10.67
N LYS A 376 17.86 -9.99 9.98
CA LYS A 376 17.42 -11.27 10.56
C LYS A 376 18.51 -11.87 11.46
N TRP A 377 18.17 -12.41 12.61
CA TRP A 377 19.09 -13.00 13.60
C TRP A 377 20.14 -12.02 14.14
N THR A 378 19.82 -10.73 14.22
CA THR A 378 20.64 -9.74 14.91
C THR A 378 19.79 -8.94 15.90
N ARG A 379 20.44 -8.17 16.78
CA ARG A 379 19.75 -7.51 17.90
C ARG A 379 20.14 -6.05 18.15
N LYS A 380 21.07 -5.51 17.38
CA LYS A 380 21.45 -4.09 17.48
C LYS A 380 20.31 -3.28 16.89
N LYS A 381 19.79 -2.33 17.66
CA LYS A 381 18.68 -1.49 17.20
C LYS A 381 19.21 -0.44 16.26
N MET A 382 19.07 -0.71 14.98
CA MET A 382 19.39 0.23 13.92
C MET A 382 18.09 0.93 13.49
N GLU A 383 18.16 2.20 13.11
CA GLU A 383 17.02 3.01 12.72
C GLU A 383 17.44 4.09 11.71
N ILE A 384 16.54 4.46 10.80
CA ILE A 384 16.63 5.67 9.98
C ILE A 384 16.65 6.89 10.93
N ALA A 385 17.69 7.71 10.83
CA ALA A 385 17.81 8.91 11.66
C ALA A 385 16.89 10.04 11.13
N THR A 386 15.60 9.98 11.46
CA THR A 386 14.56 10.94 11.02
C THR A 386 14.93 12.42 11.30
N GLY A 387 15.68 12.68 12.37
CA GLY A 387 16.17 14.03 12.73
C GLY A 387 17.53 14.45 12.15
N GLU A 388 18.22 13.59 11.38
CA GLU A 388 19.53 13.90 10.77
C GLU A 388 19.41 14.19 9.27
N PRO A 389 20.19 15.14 8.71
CA PRO A 389 20.18 15.40 7.27
C PRO A 389 20.47 14.15 6.45
N PHE A 390 19.72 13.95 5.36
CA PHE A 390 19.77 12.74 4.52
C PHE A 390 19.42 11.43 5.23
N ASN A 391 18.87 11.50 6.46
CA ASN A 391 18.32 10.39 7.23
C ASN A 391 19.14 9.07 7.16
N PRO A 392 20.46 9.09 7.41
CA PRO A 392 21.24 7.86 7.40
C PRO A 392 20.75 6.88 8.46
N ILE A 393 21.03 5.59 8.29
CA ILE A 393 20.75 4.62 9.35
C ILE A 393 21.83 4.73 10.43
N LYS A 394 21.43 4.77 11.70
CA LYS A 394 22.32 4.77 12.87
C LYS A 394 21.87 3.72 13.89
N GLN A 395 22.68 3.48 14.91
CA GLN A 395 22.26 2.68 16.05
C GLN A 395 21.53 3.56 17.08
N ASP A 396 20.32 3.17 17.49
CA ASP A 396 19.50 3.82 18.51
C ASP A 396 20.30 3.99 19.81
N THR A 397 20.12 5.13 20.47
CA THR A 397 20.77 5.48 21.73
C THR A 397 19.74 5.76 22.81
N LYS A 398 19.81 5.02 23.92
CA LYS A 398 18.98 5.25 25.10
C LYS A 398 19.86 5.48 26.33
N ASN A 399 19.65 6.60 27.03
CA ASN A 399 20.43 6.98 28.22
C ASN A 399 21.95 7.00 27.99
N GLY A 400 22.39 7.54 26.84
CA GLY A 400 23.81 7.65 26.48
C GLY A 400 24.50 6.31 26.20
N LYS A 401 23.74 5.26 25.88
CA LYS A 401 24.24 3.94 25.50
C LYS A 401 23.59 3.46 24.20
N LEU A 402 24.39 2.80 23.38
CA LEU A 402 23.91 2.11 22.18
C LEU A 402 22.92 1.00 22.59
N ARG A 403 21.75 1.00 21.96
CA ARG A 403 20.65 0.11 22.33
C ARG A 403 20.74 -1.21 21.56
N GLU A 404 20.40 -2.29 22.27
CA GLU A 404 20.19 -3.63 21.72
C GLU A 404 18.90 -4.19 22.30
N TYR A 405 18.27 -5.14 21.61
CA TYR A 405 17.18 -5.92 22.18
C TYR A 405 17.72 -6.83 23.29
N GLY A 406 17.18 -6.66 24.51
CA GLY A 406 17.54 -7.49 25.68
C GLY A 406 16.84 -8.85 25.70
N TRP A 407 15.71 -8.98 25.02
CA TRP A 407 14.90 -10.19 24.95
C TRP A 407 15.56 -11.30 24.12
N GLY A 408 16.09 -10.94 22.96
CA GLY A 408 16.69 -11.87 22.02
C GLY A 408 16.99 -11.20 20.69
N GLU A 409 17.40 -12.01 19.72
CA GLU A 409 17.59 -11.57 18.34
C GLU A 409 16.25 -11.40 17.65
N MET A 410 16.18 -10.41 16.75
CA MET A 410 15.06 -10.27 15.83
C MET A 410 15.08 -11.45 14.86
N MET A 411 14.01 -12.24 14.80
CA MET A 411 13.98 -13.49 14.00
C MET A 411 13.75 -13.26 12.50
N PHE A 412 13.48 -12.02 12.10
CA PHE A 412 13.09 -11.60 10.75
C PHE A 412 13.91 -10.38 10.32
N ASN A 413 13.94 -10.03 9.03
CA ASN A 413 14.50 -8.74 8.68
C ASN A 413 13.50 -7.67 9.10
N TYR A 414 13.99 -6.63 9.77
CA TYR A 414 13.16 -5.58 10.33
C TYR A 414 13.66 -4.22 9.86
N GLY A 415 12.74 -3.30 9.64
CA GLY A 415 13.05 -1.94 9.21
C GLY A 415 11.78 -1.21 8.81
N ALA A 416 11.84 -0.35 7.80
CA ALA A 416 10.74 0.54 7.47
C ALA A 416 10.41 0.61 5.98
N MET A 417 9.23 1.15 5.64
CA MET A 417 8.93 1.57 4.27
C MET A 417 9.28 3.06 4.06
N PRO A 418 9.96 3.41 2.96
CA PRO A 418 10.23 4.80 2.65
C PRO A 418 8.94 5.56 2.33
N GLN A 419 9.00 6.88 2.38
CA GLN A 419 7.91 7.80 2.07
C GLN A 419 6.62 7.50 2.85
N THR A 420 6.72 6.96 4.06
CA THR A 420 5.61 6.78 4.98
C THR A 420 5.88 7.53 6.27
N TRP A 421 4.84 7.88 7.00
CA TRP A 421 4.95 8.53 8.30
C TRP A 421 3.68 8.28 9.12
N GLU A 422 3.85 7.84 10.36
CA GLU A 422 2.77 7.65 11.32
C GLU A 422 2.49 8.97 12.07
N ASP A 423 1.51 9.75 11.59
CA ASP A 423 1.22 11.10 12.11
C ASP A 423 0.84 11.08 13.62
N PRO A 424 1.62 11.74 14.51
CA PRO A 424 1.33 11.82 15.94
C PRO A 424 0.10 12.68 16.27
N SER A 425 -0.50 13.33 15.27
CA SER A 425 -1.77 14.06 15.38
C SER A 425 -2.98 13.20 14.98
N HIS A 426 -2.76 12.07 14.33
CA HIS A 426 -3.81 11.19 13.83
C HIS A 426 -4.09 10.07 14.83
N VAL A 427 -5.35 9.91 15.25
CA VAL A 427 -5.78 8.81 16.13
C VAL A 427 -6.34 7.65 15.30
N THR A 428 -5.67 6.50 15.34
CA THR A 428 -6.11 5.27 14.69
C THR A 428 -7.32 4.68 15.41
N GLU A 429 -8.42 4.41 14.69
CA GLU A 429 -9.69 3.96 15.30
C GLU A 429 -9.58 2.63 16.05
N GLY A 430 -8.85 1.64 15.52
CA GLY A 430 -8.77 0.30 16.10
C GLY A 430 -7.81 0.15 17.28
N THR A 431 -6.95 1.15 17.52
CA THR A 431 -6.07 1.22 18.70
C THR A 431 -6.53 2.29 19.69
N GLY A 432 -7.17 3.35 19.21
CA GLY A 432 -7.48 4.56 19.99
C GLY A 432 -6.25 5.42 20.30
N CYS A 433 -5.12 5.16 19.64
CA CYS A 433 -3.81 5.75 19.89
C CYS A 433 -3.35 6.62 18.72
N VAL A 434 -2.48 7.58 18.98
CA VAL A 434 -1.86 8.43 17.94
C VAL A 434 -0.71 7.70 17.22
N GLY A 435 -0.25 8.14 16.05
CA GLY A 435 0.97 7.57 15.44
C GLY A 435 2.24 7.83 16.26
N ASP A 436 3.28 7.04 16.05
CA ASP A 436 4.55 7.09 16.79
C ASP A 436 5.58 8.09 16.21
N ASN A 437 5.19 8.85 15.17
CA ASN A 437 6.00 9.87 14.51
C ASN A 437 7.19 9.34 13.69
N ASP A 438 7.24 8.04 13.39
CA ASP A 438 8.28 7.41 12.57
C ASP A 438 7.72 6.89 11.23
N PRO A 439 8.57 6.45 10.27
CA PRO A 439 8.12 5.73 9.09
C PRO A 439 7.52 4.38 9.50
N ILE A 440 6.55 3.86 8.72
CA ILE A 440 5.85 2.63 9.09
C ILE A 440 6.80 1.44 9.16
N ASP A 441 6.69 0.67 10.24
CA ASP A 441 7.56 -0.47 10.53
C ASP A 441 7.18 -1.72 9.74
N VAL A 442 8.18 -2.54 9.43
CA VAL A 442 8.08 -3.70 8.54
C VAL A 442 8.82 -4.91 9.11
N VAL A 443 8.17 -6.06 9.01
CA VAL A 443 8.73 -7.40 9.27
C VAL A 443 8.72 -8.18 7.95
N GLU A 444 9.90 -8.37 7.36
CA GLU A 444 10.08 -9.16 6.14
C GLU A 444 10.38 -10.61 6.48
N ILE A 445 9.49 -11.52 6.05
CA ILE A 445 9.45 -12.91 6.51
C ILE A 445 10.24 -13.90 5.66
N GLY A 446 10.91 -13.41 4.61
CA GLY A 446 11.71 -14.21 3.72
C GLY A 446 12.82 -14.99 4.42
N THR A 447 13.33 -15.97 3.69
CA THR A 447 14.34 -16.91 4.16
C THR A 447 15.72 -16.28 4.26
N LYS A 448 15.98 -15.22 3.50
CA LYS A 448 17.28 -14.55 3.39
C LYS A 448 17.51 -13.56 4.53
N GLN A 449 18.74 -13.48 5.02
CA GLN A 449 19.18 -12.40 5.90
C GLN A 449 19.69 -11.23 5.05
N TRP A 450 19.10 -10.05 5.21
CA TRP A 450 19.54 -8.82 4.55
C TRP A 450 20.60 -8.09 5.38
N ARG A 451 21.34 -7.18 4.75
CA ARG A 451 22.27 -6.29 5.46
C ARG A 451 21.56 -5.00 5.86
N THR A 452 22.00 -4.34 6.93
CA THR A 452 21.54 -2.99 7.27
C THR A 452 21.74 -2.06 6.06
N GLY A 453 20.69 -1.33 5.70
CA GLY A 453 20.61 -0.46 4.53
C GLY A 453 20.20 -1.14 3.23
N SER A 454 19.94 -2.46 3.21
CA SER A 454 19.46 -3.13 2.00
C SER A 454 18.08 -2.61 1.62
N ILE A 455 17.89 -2.28 0.35
CA ILE A 455 16.59 -1.93 -0.24
C ILE A 455 16.07 -3.16 -0.96
N VAL A 456 14.89 -3.63 -0.59
CA VAL A 456 14.34 -4.90 -1.05
C VAL A 456 12.94 -4.68 -1.60
N GLN A 457 12.69 -5.22 -2.79
CA GLN A 457 11.36 -5.22 -3.39
C GLN A 457 10.51 -6.29 -2.69
N VAL A 458 9.40 -5.87 -2.07
CA VAL A 458 8.54 -6.75 -1.28
C VAL A 458 7.09 -6.60 -1.70
N LYS A 459 6.30 -7.63 -1.40
CA LYS A 459 4.84 -7.55 -1.43
C LYS A 459 4.26 -7.58 -0.03
N ILE A 460 3.22 -6.78 0.18
CA ILE A 460 2.50 -6.67 1.45
C ILE A 460 1.59 -7.88 1.62
N LEU A 461 1.56 -8.46 2.82
CA LEU A 461 0.77 -9.64 3.15
C LEU A 461 -0.25 -9.38 4.26
N GLY A 462 0.10 -8.53 5.22
CA GLY A 462 -0.75 -8.21 6.36
C GLY A 462 -0.11 -7.17 7.28
N VAL A 463 -0.76 -6.87 8.40
CA VAL A 463 -0.26 -5.89 9.37
C VAL A 463 -0.74 -6.21 10.78
N LEU A 464 0.11 -5.95 11.77
CA LEU A 464 -0.22 -5.98 13.21
C LEU A 464 -0.28 -4.55 13.74
N ALA A 465 -1.30 -4.24 14.54
CA ALA A 465 -1.45 -2.94 15.20
C ALA A 465 -0.85 -3.00 16.60
N LEU A 466 0.47 -2.88 16.75
CA LEU A 466 1.08 -2.82 18.08
C LEU A 466 0.66 -1.51 18.75
N ILE A 467 0.37 -1.57 20.04
CA ILE A 467 0.18 -0.40 20.88
C ILE A 467 1.41 -0.31 21.77
N ASP A 468 2.28 0.64 21.46
CA ASP A 468 3.52 0.87 22.17
C ASP A 468 3.47 2.24 22.87
N ASP A 469 3.58 2.27 24.20
CA ASP A 469 3.55 3.50 25.01
C ASP A 469 2.37 4.48 24.73
N ASN A 470 1.21 3.94 24.31
CA ASN A 470 -0.02 4.64 23.85
C ASN A 470 0.05 5.27 22.45
N GLU A 471 1.03 4.87 21.66
CA GLU A 471 1.15 5.14 20.24
C GLU A 471 0.73 3.88 19.46
N THR A 472 0.12 4.11 18.31
CA THR A 472 -0.07 3.08 17.29
C THR A 472 1.26 2.93 16.60
N ASP A 473 1.72 1.69 16.57
CA ASP A 473 2.99 1.30 15.98
C ASP A 473 2.71 0.13 15.03
N TRP A 474 2.51 0.44 13.75
CA TRP A 474 2.09 -0.57 12.78
C TRP A 474 3.26 -1.45 12.35
N LYS A 475 3.09 -2.78 12.45
CA LYS A 475 4.08 -3.75 11.95
C LYS A 475 3.56 -4.43 10.70
N VAL A 476 3.93 -3.91 9.53
CA VAL A 476 3.57 -4.49 8.24
C VAL A 476 4.33 -5.79 8.03
N ILE A 477 3.63 -6.86 7.67
CA ILE A 477 4.22 -8.13 7.31
C ILE A 477 4.32 -8.19 5.79
N CYS A 478 5.54 -8.41 5.29
CA CYS A 478 5.81 -8.48 3.86
C CYS A 478 6.76 -9.65 3.56
N ILE A 479 6.90 -9.98 2.28
CA ILE A 479 7.88 -10.95 1.80
C ILE A 479 8.57 -10.40 0.56
N ASN A 480 9.89 -10.60 0.47
CA ASN A 480 10.65 -10.34 -0.76
C ASN A 480 10.00 -11.08 -1.94
N VAL A 481 9.77 -10.37 -3.05
CA VAL A 481 9.15 -10.93 -4.26
C VAL A 481 9.96 -12.05 -4.91
N GLU A 482 11.27 -12.11 -4.65
CA GLU A 482 12.17 -13.16 -5.13
C GLU A 482 12.35 -14.32 -4.14
N ASP A 483 11.70 -14.28 -2.97
CA ASP A 483 11.75 -15.42 -2.06
C ASP A 483 11.03 -16.63 -2.68
N HIS A 484 11.54 -17.84 -2.44
CA HIS A 484 10.97 -19.04 -3.03
C HIS A 484 9.52 -19.33 -2.56
N TYR A 485 9.11 -18.79 -1.41
CA TYR A 485 7.74 -18.84 -0.93
C TYR A 485 6.86 -17.71 -1.47
N ALA A 486 7.44 -16.66 -2.05
CA ALA A 486 6.67 -15.50 -2.51
C ALA A 486 5.53 -15.89 -3.45
N PRO A 487 5.69 -16.75 -4.47
CA PRO A 487 4.56 -17.14 -5.34
C PRO A 487 3.39 -17.83 -4.60
N LEU A 488 3.68 -18.45 -3.45
CA LEU A 488 2.72 -19.24 -2.67
C LEU A 488 1.99 -18.44 -1.60
N ILE A 489 2.55 -17.31 -1.15
CA ILE A 489 2.03 -16.53 -0.02
C ILE A 489 1.50 -15.19 -0.51
N ASN A 490 0.18 -14.97 -0.53
CA ASN A 490 -0.42 -13.74 -1.04
C ASN A 490 -1.29 -12.99 -0.02
N ASP A 491 -1.58 -13.60 1.12
CA ASP A 491 -2.32 -13.00 2.24
C ASP A 491 -1.91 -13.69 3.56
N VAL A 492 -2.39 -13.16 4.69
CA VAL A 492 -2.17 -13.68 6.06
C VAL A 492 -2.48 -15.17 6.19
N ALA A 493 -3.54 -15.65 5.51
CA ALA A 493 -3.92 -17.07 5.56
C ALA A 493 -2.86 -18.00 4.94
N ASP A 494 -2.17 -17.54 3.90
CA ASP A 494 -1.14 -18.33 3.22
C ASP A 494 0.15 -18.39 4.03
N ILE A 495 0.44 -17.36 4.84
CA ILE A 495 1.56 -17.38 5.79
C ILE A 495 1.42 -18.56 6.73
N GLU A 496 0.26 -18.75 7.35
CA GLU A 496 0.05 -19.89 8.26
C GLU A 496 0.04 -21.24 7.53
N ALA A 497 -0.37 -21.26 6.25
CA ALA A 497 -0.36 -22.48 5.45
C ALA A 497 1.05 -22.95 5.06
N HIS A 498 1.95 -22.01 4.75
CA HIS A 498 3.29 -22.30 4.23
C HIS A 498 4.42 -22.06 5.24
N MET A 499 4.18 -21.25 6.26
CA MET A 499 5.09 -20.91 7.35
C MET A 499 4.35 -20.98 8.71
N PRO A 500 3.87 -22.17 9.12
CA PRO A 500 3.02 -22.30 10.30
C PRO A 500 3.69 -21.78 11.56
N GLY A 501 2.98 -20.93 12.31
CA GLY A 501 3.48 -20.30 13.54
C GLY A 501 4.35 -19.06 13.32
N CYS A 502 4.56 -18.62 12.07
CA CYS A 502 5.32 -17.40 11.77
C CYS A 502 4.67 -16.16 12.39
N ILE A 503 3.36 -15.96 12.22
CA ILE A 503 2.67 -14.79 12.77
C ILE A 503 2.67 -14.84 14.30
N THR A 504 2.46 -16.02 14.89
CA THR A 504 2.55 -16.21 16.34
C THR A 504 3.93 -15.84 16.87
N ALA A 505 5.01 -16.25 16.19
CA ALA A 505 6.37 -15.92 16.59
C ALA A 505 6.65 -14.41 16.51
N ILE A 506 6.17 -13.72 15.47
CA ILE A 506 6.27 -12.25 15.33
C ILE A 506 5.50 -11.58 16.47
N HIS A 507 4.24 -11.95 16.64
CA HIS A 507 3.34 -11.39 17.64
C HIS A 507 3.87 -11.57 19.07
N ASP A 508 4.32 -12.77 19.43
CA ASP A 508 4.83 -13.04 20.78
C ASP A 508 6.15 -12.30 21.05
N TRP A 509 7.04 -12.24 20.06
CA TRP A 509 8.29 -11.50 20.19
C TRP A 509 8.05 -10.00 20.42
N LEU A 510 7.17 -9.39 19.61
CA LEU A 510 6.82 -7.97 19.72
C LEU A 510 6.00 -7.63 20.98
N ARG A 511 5.24 -8.58 21.51
CA ARG A 511 4.56 -8.43 22.81
C ARG A 511 5.55 -8.38 23.96
N ASP A 512 6.55 -9.27 23.94
CA ASP A 512 7.37 -9.58 25.13
C ASP A 512 8.73 -8.86 25.14
N TYR A 513 9.17 -8.25 24.04
CA TYR A 513 10.54 -7.69 23.95
C TYR A 513 10.86 -6.57 24.97
N LYS A 514 9.83 -5.90 25.51
CA LYS A 514 9.92 -4.83 26.52
C LYS A 514 9.74 -5.30 27.96
N LEU A 515 9.73 -6.63 28.20
CA LEU A 515 9.53 -7.19 29.55
C LEU A 515 10.39 -6.45 30.60
N PRO A 516 9.80 -6.10 31.76
CA PRO A 516 8.54 -6.61 32.30
C PRO A 516 7.25 -5.93 31.76
N GLN A 517 7.34 -4.84 31.00
CA GLN A 517 6.17 -4.23 30.37
C GLN A 517 5.87 -4.96 29.07
N VAL A 518 4.67 -5.53 28.95
CA VAL A 518 4.22 -6.19 27.72
C VAL A 518 3.44 -5.21 26.86
N ASN A 519 3.70 -5.23 25.56
CA ASN A 519 2.92 -4.46 24.59
C ASN A 519 1.54 -5.08 24.38
N LYS A 520 0.62 -4.29 23.86
CA LYS A 520 -0.75 -4.72 23.50
C LYS A 520 -0.95 -4.57 22.01
N TYR A 521 -2.09 -5.06 21.51
CA TYR A 521 -2.47 -4.88 20.13
C TYR A 521 -3.87 -4.27 20.00
N GLY A 522 -4.10 -3.57 18.89
CA GLY A 522 -5.43 -3.20 18.43
C GLY A 522 -6.13 -4.36 17.72
N TYR A 523 -7.33 -4.12 17.22
CA TYR A 523 -8.06 -5.03 16.34
C TYR A 523 -8.20 -6.48 16.87
N GLU A 524 -8.46 -6.64 18.17
CA GLU A 524 -8.60 -7.95 18.84
C GLU A 524 -7.37 -8.85 18.72
N ASP A 525 -6.17 -8.24 18.75
CA ASP A 525 -4.86 -8.93 18.66
C ASP A 525 -4.67 -9.71 17.34
N LYS A 526 -5.42 -9.36 16.28
CA LYS A 526 -5.36 -10.04 14.99
C LYS A 526 -4.35 -9.40 14.04
N CYS A 527 -3.67 -10.26 13.29
CA CYS A 527 -3.01 -9.84 12.06
C CYS A 527 -4.08 -9.58 10.99
N MET A 528 -4.15 -8.34 10.52
CA MET A 528 -5.08 -7.91 9.49
C MET A 528 -4.54 -8.31 8.11
N GLY A 529 -5.43 -8.71 7.20
CA GLY A 529 -5.08 -9.19 5.86
C GLY A 529 -4.47 -8.13 4.95
N ARG A 530 -4.03 -8.57 3.78
CA ARG A 530 -3.32 -7.76 2.78
C ARG A 530 -4.03 -6.44 2.45
N ASP A 531 -5.31 -6.48 2.09
CA ASP A 531 -6.05 -5.27 1.66
C ASP A 531 -6.07 -4.19 2.75
N PHE A 532 -6.16 -4.61 4.01
CA PHE A 532 -6.13 -3.70 5.15
C PHE A 532 -4.73 -3.10 5.31
N ALA A 533 -3.69 -3.93 5.21
CA ALA A 533 -2.30 -3.50 5.31
C ALA A 533 -1.90 -2.52 4.19
N GLU A 534 -2.30 -2.79 2.94
CA GLU A 534 -2.08 -1.88 1.81
C GLU A 534 -2.79 -0.53 2.04
N ALA A 535 -4.00 -0.54 2.60
CA ALA A 535 -4.70 0.69 2.95
C ALA A 535 -3.99 1.48 4.07
N THR A 536 -3.46 0.80 5.09
CA THR A 536 -2.65 1.42 6.15
C THR A 536 -1.38 2.05 5.59
N VAL A 537 -0.64 1.35 4.72
CA VAL A 537 0.57 1.88 4.07
C VAL A 537 0.25 3.08 3.17
N ALA A 538 -0.87 3.02 2.43
CA ALA A 538 -1.33 4.16 1.66
C ALA A 538 -1.68 5.36 2.55
N GLU A 539 -2.24 5.11 3.75
CA GLU A 539 -2.57 6.16 4.72
C GLU A 539 -1.33 6.87 5.27
N THR A 540 -0.33 6.11 5.71
CA THR A 540 0.93 6.67 6.19
C THR A 540 1.74 7.36 5.09
N HIS A 541 1.59 6.94 3.82
CA HIS A 541 2.17 7.64 2.68
C HIS A 541 1.54 9.02 2.45
N GLU A 542 0.22 9.15 2.57
CA GLU A 542 -0.46 10.45 2.46
C GLU A 542 -0.10 11.37 3.63
N PHE A 543 0.06 10.83 4.84
CA PHE A 543 0.59 11.61 5.97
C PHE A 543 2.01 12.11 5.70
N TRP A 544 2.88 11.27 5.14
CA TRP A 544 4.22 11.70 4.73
C TRP A 544 4.20 12.82 3.67
N LYS A 545 3.31 12.74 2.66
CA LYS A 545 3.15 13.83 1.67
C LYS A 545 2.78 15.16 2.33
N LEU A 546 1.82 15.13 3.25
CA LEU A 546 1.40 16.31 4.01
C LEU A 546 2.54 16.87 4.87
N LEU A 547 3.32 16.01 5.50
CA LEU A 547 4.51 16.40 6.27
C LEU A 547 5.54 17.13 5.39
N ILE A 548 5.86 16.58 4.22
CA ILE A 548 6.82 17.18 3.28
C ILE A 548 6.32 18.53 2.76
N GLU A 549 5.03 18.64 2.43
CA GLU A 549 4.40 19.89 1.99
C GLU A 549 4.47 20.96 3.09
N GLN A 550 4.10 20.62 4.33
CA GLN A 550 4.15 21.53 5.48
C GLN A 550 5.57 22.03 5.78
N ARG A 551 6.57 21.19 5.57
CA ARG A 551 7.98 21.52 5.82
C ARG A 551 8.69 22.12 4.61
N GLY A 552 7.98 22.43 3.53
CA GLY A 552 8.56 23.04 2.32
C GLY A 552 9.66 22.20 1.68
N GLY A 553 9.56 20.86 1.76
CA GLY A 553 10.55 19.95 1.21
C GLY A 553 11.75 19.64 2.12
N GLN A 554 11.73 20.04 3.40
CA GLN A 554 12.82 19.70 4.32
C GLN A 554 12.78 18.22 4.76
N ALA A 555 13.94 17.57 4.64
CA ALA A 555 14.19 16.14 4.81
C ALA A 555 14.41 15.66 6.27
N THR A 556 13.98 16.42 7.28
CA THR A 556 14.19 16.05 8.69
C THR A 556 12.91 16.29 9.48
N VAL A 557 12.55 15.34 10.35
CA VAL A 557 11.38 15.43 11.25
C VAL A 557 11.79 15.83 12.66
#